data_AF-A0A096XHA6-F1
#
_entry.id   AF-A0A096XHA6-F1
#
_cell.length_a   1.000
_cell.length_b   1.000
_cell.length_c   1.000
_cell.angle_alpha   90.00
_cell.angle_beta   90.00
_cell.angle_gamma   90.00
#
_symmetry.space_group_name_H-M   'P 1'
#
loop_
_entity.id
_entity.type
_entity.pdbx_description
1 polymer ?
#
loop_
_entity_poly.entity_id
_entity_poly.type
_entity_poly.pdbx_seq_one_letter_code
_entity_poly.pdbx_strand_id
1 'polypeptide(L)'
;MFQPGLKFGFKQGQIVTGHYFTVYVGLVESFADEPIEASEIACHAPDIVASAYWPRNILLPGEKTELYVVVRNHREEAVESQRPSLLVGGE
;
A
#
# COMPACT_ATOMS: atom_id res chain seq x y z
N MET A 1 -2.34 7.59 -1.87
CA MET A 1 -2.14 6.41 -2.74
C MET A 1 -2.46 6.81 -4.16
N PHE A 2 -1.46 6.84 -5.02
CA PHE A 2 -1.63 7.18 -6.43
C PHE A 2 -0.53 6.50 -7.25
N GLN A 3 -0.92 5.83 -8.33
CA GLN A 3 -0.03 5.33 -9.36
C GLN A 3 -0.73 5.49 -10.71
N PRO A 4 -0.11 6.17 -11.70
CA PRO A 4 -0.66 6.26 -13.05
C PRO A 4 -0.95 4.87 -13.63
N GLY A 5 -2.05 4.74 -14.39
CA GLY A 5 -2.47 3.45 -14.96
C GLY A 5 -3.28 2.54 -14.02
N LEU A 6 -3.45 2.91 -12.75
CA LEU A 6 -4.24 2.15 -11.77
C LEU A 6 -5.39 2.96 -11.19
N LYS A 7 -6.56 2.31 -11.08
CA LYS A 7 -7.75 2.85 -10.43
C LYS A 7 -7.99 2.09 -9.13
N PHE A 8 -8.05 2.82 -8.01
CA PHE A 8 -8.24 2.27 -6.67
C PHE A 8 -9.67 2.50 -6.18
N GLY A 9 -10.33 1.47 -5.65
CA GLY A 9 -11.71 1.53 -5.19
C GLY A 9 -11.93 0.80 -3.87
N PHE A 10 -12.39 1.54 -2.85
CA PHE A 10 -12.70 0.99 -1.52
C PHE A 10 -14.20 1.01 -1.17
N LYS A 11 -15.06 1.59 -2.05
CA LYS A 11 -16.50 1.75 -1.77
C LYS A 11 -17.25 0.44 -1.53
N GLN A 12 -16.81 -0.64 -2.18
CA GLN A 12 -17.37 -1.99 -2.04
C GLN A 12 -16.36 -2.93 -1.37
N GLY A 13 -15.41 -2.35 -0.63
CA GLY A 13 -14.34 -3.09 0.03
C GLY A 13 -14.77 -3.74 1.33
N GLN A 14 -13.79 -4.30 2.03
CA GLN A 14 -13.96 -4.88 3.35
C GLN A 14 -13.10 -4.15 4.37
N ILE A 15 -13.53 -4.19 5.63
CA ILE A 15 -12.77 -3.66 6.76
C ILE A 15 -12.64 -4.79 7.78
N VAL A 16 -11.41 -5.10 8.17
CA VAL A 16 -11.11 -6.06 9.25
C VAL A 16 -10.45 -5.28 10.38
N THR A 17 -11.15 -5.15 11.51
CA THR A 17 -10.67 -4.39 12.66
C THR A 17 -10.15 -5.32 13.74
N GLY A 18 -8.87 -5.17 14.07
CA GLY A 18 -8.24 -5.77 15.24
C GLY A 18 -7.94 -4.71 16.31
N HIS A 19 -7.29 -5.12 17.39
CA HIS A 19 -6.94 -4.19 18.48
C HIS A 19 -5.89 -3.14 18.04
N TYR A 20 -4.78 -3.58 17.44
CA TYR A 20 -3.68 -2.71 17.02
C TYR A 20 -3.79 -2.17 15.60
N PHE A 21 -4.49 -2.89 14.72
CA PHE A 21 -4.54 -2.60 13.30
C PHE A 21 -5.96 -2.68 12.75
N THR A 22 -6.22 -1.88 11.72
CA THR A 22 -7.37 -2.01 10.83
C THR A 22 -6.85 -2.30 9.43
N VAL A 23 -7.40 -3.33 8.80
CA VAL A 23 -7.10 -3.70 7.41
C VAL A 23 -8.24 -3.23 6.52
N TYR A 24 -7.91 -2.40 5.52
CA TYR A 24 -8.82 -2.03 4.44
C TYR A 24 -8.50 -2.89 3.23
N VAL A 25 -9.51 -3.58 2.71
CA VAL A 25 -9.41 -4.37 1.48
C VAL A 25 -10.16 -3.64 0.38
N GLY A 26 -9.46 -3.27 -0.69
CA GLY A 26 -10.00 -2.58 -1.84
C GLY A 26 -9.76 -3.33 -3.14
N LEU A 27 -10.38 -2.85 -4.21
CA LEU A 27 -10.19 -3.34 -5.57
C LEU A 27 -9.28 -2.37 -6.33
N VAL A 28 -8.36 -2.92 -7.11
CA VAL A 28 -7.51 -2.18 -8.03
C VAL A 28 -7.72 -2.70 -9.44
N GLU A 29 -7.88 -1.78 -10.39
CA GLU A 29 -8.10 -2.09 -11.81
C GLU A 29 -7.06 -1.35 -12.66
N SER A 30 -6.41 -2.06 -13.58
CA SER A 30 -5.52 -1.44 -14.56
C SER A 30 -6.32 -0.80 -15.69
N PHE A 31 -5.99 0.45 -16.02
CA PHE A 31 -6.43 1.14 -17.23
C PHE A 31 -5.27 1.46 -18.17
N ALA A 32 -4.08 0.91 -17.91
CA ALA A 32 -2.93 1.05 -18.79
C ALA A 32 -3.10 0.23 -20.09
N ASP A 33 -2.44 0.67 -21.17
CA ASP A 33 -2.46 -0.02 -22.47
C ASP A 33 -1.50 -1.24 -22.52
N GLU A 34 -0.55 -1.31 -21.57
CA GLU A 34 0.45 -2.37 -21.44
C GLU A 34 0.43 -2.94 -20.01
N PRO A 35 1.03 -4.13 -19.77
CA PRO A 35 1.17 -4.69 -18.42
C PRO A 35 1.83 -3.71 -17.46
N ILE A 36 1.23 -3.53 -16.28
CA ILE A 36 1.72 -2.60 -15.25
C ILE A 36 1.96 -3.32 -13.92
N GLU A 37 3.10 -3.04 -13.28
CA GLU A 37 3.37 -3.47 -11.91
C GLU A 37 2.71 -2.48 -10.94
N ALA A 38 1.77 -2.97 -10.13
CA ALA A 38 1.18 -2.25 -9.02
C ALA A 38 2.16 -2.22 -7.84
N SER A 39 2.73 -1.05 -7.56
CA SER A 39 3.74 -0.88 -6.53
C SER A 39 3.09 -0.65 -5.17
N GLU A 40 3.49 -1.43 -4.17
CA GLU A 40 3.10 -1.26 -2.77
C GLU A 40 3.72 0.01 -2.17
N ILE A 41 4.85 0.48 -2.71
CA ILE A 41 5.57 1.67 -2.24
C ILE A 41 4.74 2.94 -2.47
N ALA A 42 3.90 2.97 -3.52
CA ALA A 42 2.98 4.08 -3.79
C ALA A 42 1.87 4.23 -2.71
N CYS A 43 1.73 3.22 -1.84
CA CYS A 43 0.83 3.21 -0.69
C CYS A 43 1.61 3.53 0.61
N HIS A 44 2.05 4.77 0.75
CA HIS A 44 2.74 5.22 1.96
C HIS A 44 2.02 6.39 2.64
N ALA A 45 1.80 6.27 3.94
CA ALA A 45 1.36 7.32 4.85
C ALA A 45 1.83 6.97 6.27
N PRO A 46 1.96 7.94 7.21
CA PRO A 46 2.53 7.71 8.53
C PRO A 46 1.92 6.54 9.31
N ASP A 47 0.61 6.32 9.19
CA ASP A 47 -0.10 5.28 9.95
C ASP A 47 -0.28 3.97 9.17
N ILE A 48 0.12 3.93 7.90
CA ILE A 48 0.15 2.70 7.08
C ILE A 48 1.42 1.92 7.43
N VAL A 49 1.24 0.67 7.89
CA VAL A 49 2.37 -0.20 8.30
C VAL A 49 2.68 -1.28 7.28
N ALA A 50 1.73 -1.61 6.40
CA ALA A 50 1.92 -2.56 5.31
C ALA A 50 0.86 -2.37 4.21
N SER A 51 1.22 -2.74 3.00
CA SER A 51 0.25 -2.98 1.92
C SER A 51 0.68 -4.16 1.07
N ALA A 52 -0.29 -4.84 0.43
CA ALA A 52 -0.04 -5.97 -0.44
C ALA A 52 -1.14 -6.14 -1.47
N TYR A 53 -0.77 -6.56 -2.68
CA TYR A 53 -1.72 -6.96 -3.72
C TYR A 53 -1.95 -8.48 -3.73
N TRP A 54 -3.16 -8.91 -4.05
CA TRP A 54 -3.50 -10.33 -4.16
C TRP A 54 -4.59 -10.58 -5.23
N PRO A 55 -4.45 -11.62 -6.08
CA PRO A 55 -3.41 -12.64 -6.08
C PRO A 55 -2.17 -12.28 -6.91
N ARG A 56 -2.14 -11.08 -7.52
CA ARG A 56 -1.02 -10.63 -8.37
C ARG A 56 -0.80 -9.13 -8.25
N ASN A 57 0.44 -8.70 -8.45
CA ASN A 57 0.83 -7.29 -8.51
C ASN A 57 1.19 -6.84 -9.94
N ILE A 58 1.35 -7.73 -10.91
CA ILE A 58 1.42 -7.37 -12.34
C ILE A 58 0.02 -7.53 -12.94
N LEU A 59 -0.51 -6.45 -13.54
CA LEU A 59 -1.85 -6.42 -14.14
C LEU A 59 -1.77 -6.17 -15.64
N LEU A 60 -2.44 -7.02 -16.42
CA LEU A 60 -2.73 -6.75 -17.83
C LEU A 60 -3.80 -5.64 -17.96
N PRO A 61 -3.96 -5.02 -19.15
CA PRO A 61 -5.01 -4.04 -19.39
C PRO A 61 -6.41 -4.56 -18.98
N GLY A 62 -7.10 -3.81 -18.12
CA GLY A 62 -8.43 -4.15 -17.60
C GLY A 62 -8.46 -5.20 -16.48
N GLU A 63 -7.31 -5.77 -16.09
CA GLU A 63 -7.26 -6.73 -14.99
C GLU A 63 -7.48 -6.09 -13.63
N LYS A 64 -7.97 -6.93 -12.71
CA LYS A 64 -8.30 -6.55 -11.34
C LYS A 64 -7.54 -7.40 -10.34
N THR A 65 -7.20 -6.77 -9.22
CA THR A 65 -6.56 -7.40 -8.06
C THR A 65 -7.08 -6.75 -6.79
N GLU A 66 -6.96 -7.43 -5.67
CA GLU A 66 -7.24 -6.87 -4.35
C GLU A 66 -6.03 -6.10 -3.83
N LEU A 67 -6.29 -5.07 -3.03
CA LEU A 67 -5.27 -4.32 -2.29
C LEU A 67 -5.63 -4.32 -0.81
N TYR A 68 -4.73 -4.88 -0.02
CA TYR A 68 -4.79 -4.90 1.43
C TYR A 68 -3.94 -3.74 1.95
N VAL A 69 -4.52 -2.89 2.79
CA VAL A 69 -3.83 -1.77 3.45
C VAL A 69 -3.98 -1.91 4.95
N VAL A 70 -2.88 -2.09 5.66
CA VAL A 70 -2.85 -2.23 7.11
C VAL A 70 -2.52 -0.88 7.73
N VAL A 71 -3.43 -0.39 8.57
CA VAL A 71 -3.32 0.90 9.26
C VAL A 71 -3.25 0.66 10.76
N ARG A 72 -2.38 1.38 11.47
CA ARG A 72 -2.30 1.34 12.94
C ARG A 72 -3.45 2.13 13.57
N ASN A 73 -4.12 1.54 14.56
CA ASN A 73 -5.27 2.19 15.23
C ASN A 73 -4.86 3.24 16.26
N HIS A 74 -3.73 3.04 16.93
CA HIS A 74 -3.21 3.92 17.98
C HIS A 74 -1.79 4.33 17.63
N ARG A 75 -1.56 5.63 17.47
CA ARG A 75 -0.23 6.17 17.18
C ARG A 75 0.48 6.45 18.51
N GLU A 76 1.41 5.58 18.88
CA GLU A 76 2.46 5.98 19.82
C GLU A 76 3.36 6.99 19.10
N GLU A 77 3.82 8.02 19.80
CA GLU A 77 4.80 8.96 19.23
C GLU A 77 6.01 8.16 18.74
N ALA A 78 6.27 8.22 17.43
CA ALA A 78 7.39 7.50 16.85
C ALA A 78 8.67 8.06 17.45
N VAL A 79 9.44 7.22 18.15
CA VAL A 79 10.81 7.57 18.52
C VAL A 79 11.57 7.71 17.20
N GLU A 80 11.99 8.94 16.90
CA GLU A 80 12.72 9.25 15.68
C GLU A 80 14.10 8.61 15.74
N SER A 81 14.20 7.38 15.27
CA SER A 81 15.48 6.69 15.08
C SER A 81 16.11 7.21 13.80
N GLN A 82 17.12 8.09 13.93
CA GLN A 82 17.91 8.51 12.78
C GLN A 82 18.70 7.32 12.24
N ARG A 83 18.29 6.83 11.06
CA ARG A 83 19.04 5.80 10.33
C ARG A 83 20.37 6.40 9.86
N PRO A 84 21.53 5.82 10.22
CA PRO A 84 22.82 6.27 9.70
C PRO A 84 22.83 6.23 8.17
N SER A 85 23.36 7.30 7.57
CA SER A 85 23.47 7.40 6.12
C SER A 85 24.60 6.51 5.60
N LEU A 86 24.28 5.64 4.63
CA LEU A 86 25.30 4.88 3.90
C LEU A 86 26.02 5.74 2.85
N LEU A 87 25.48 6.91 2.50
CA LEU A 87 26.08 7.81 1.51
C LEU A 87 27.35 8.48 2.03
N VAL A 88 27.44 8.66 3.35
CA VAL A 88 28.59 9.30 3.99
C VAL A 88 29.59 8.26 4.51
N GLY A 89 29.16 7.00 4.66
CA GLY A 89 29.89 5.99 5.43
C GLY A 89 29.90 6.42 6.90
N GLY A 90 29.23 5.68 7.77
CA GLY A 90 29.22 6.04 9.19
C GLY A 90 30.64 6.21 9.71
N GLU A 91 30.98 7.43 10.16
CA GLU A 91 32.16 7.67 11.00
C GLU A 91 31.95 7.05 12.38
#